data_AF-A0A0N8W5W2-F1
#
_entry.id   AF-A0A0N8W5W2-F1
#
_cell.length_a   1.000
_cell.length_b   1.000
_cell.length_c   1.000
_cell.angle_alpha   90.00
_cell.angle_beta   90.00
_cell.angle_gamma   90.00
#
_symmetry.space_group_name_H-M   'P 1'
#
loop_
_entity.id
_entity.type
_entity.pdbx_description
1 polymer ?
#
loop_
_entity_poly.entity_id
_entity_poly.type
_entity_poly.pdbx_seq_one_letter_code
_entity_poly.pdbx_strand_id
1 'polypeptide(L)'
;MRKRIIINIILAFVLEILIQLMRDYVKFEILNDHSSFSGSWLEYIQLDVTMRIIINPLIFLILILLPYNLILLKIGPQKFNYLRKTCIFLSVMVIMICMVGCFVNVWFYPYWKNIYYLAYFIPYSFLFAGLIHCLVDKRTVD
;
A
#
# COMPACT_ATOMS: atom_id res chain seq x y z
N MET A 1 -10.42 9.41 -16.98
CA MET A 1 -8.97 9.49 -16.69
C MET A 1 -8.63 10.44 -15.53
N ARG A 2 -8.98 11.73 -15.57
CA ARG A 2 -8.67 12.70 -14.49
C ARG A 2 -9.10 12.24 -13.09
N LYS A 3 -10.33 11.76 -12.93
CA LYS A 3 -10.86 11.23 -11.67
C LYS A 3 -10.00 10.11 -11.07
N ARG A 4 -9.51 9.18 -11.88
CA ARG A 4 -8.66 8.06 -11.43
C ARG A 4 -7.33 8.57 -10.86
N ILE A 5 -6.71 9.53 -11.54
CA ILE A 5 -5.45 10.15 -11.09
C ILE A 5 -5.65 10.83 -9.74
N ILE A 6 -6.71 11.62 -9.59
CA ILE A 6 -7.04 12.31 -8.33
C ILE A 6 -7.25 11.30 -7.20
N ILE A 7 -8.05 10.25 -7.44
CA ILE A 7 -8.28 9.20 -6.43
C ILE A 7 -6.98 8.49 -6.07
N ASN A 8 -6.12 8.16 -7.03
CA ASN A 8 -4.82 7.55 -6.73
C ASN A 8 -3.94 8.45 -5.88
N ILE A 9 -3.90 9.75 -6.17
CA ILE A 9 -3.14 10.72 -5.37
C ILE A 9 -3.69 10.77 -3.95
N ILE A 10 -5.01 10.85 -3.78
CA ILE A 10 -5.64 10.85 -2.45
C ILE A 10 -5.34 9.55 -1.70
N LEU A 11 -5.47 8.40 -2.35
CA LEU A 11 -5.18 7.11 -1.73
C LEU A 11 -3.72 7.00 -1.29
N ALA A 12 -2.77 7.47 -2.11
CA ALA A 12 -1.35 7.43 -1.78
C ALA A 12 -0.95 8.45 -0.69
N PHE A 13 -1.40 9.71 -0.79
CA PHE A 13 -0.96 10.80 0.07
C PHE A 13 -1.84 11.02 1.31
N VAL A 14 -2.99 10.37 1.41
CA VAL A 14 -3.87 10.51 2.58
C VAL A 14 -4.05 9.15 3.23
N LEU A 15 -4.64 8.19 2.50
CA LEU A 15 -5.01 6.92 3.11
C LEU A 15 -3.79 6.10 3.54
N GLU A 16 -2.78 5.98 2.68
CA GLU A 16 -1.59 5.19 3.01
C GLU A 16 -0.81 5.81 4.17
N ILE A 17 -0.66 7.14 4.22
CA ILE A 17 -0.05 7.82 5.35
C ILE A 17 -0.81 7.52 6.65
N LEU A 18 -2.14 7.62 6.63
CA LEU A 18 -2.97 7.36 7.80
C LEU A 18 -2.82 5.93 8.31
N ILE A 19 -2.76 4.93 7.42
CA ILE A 19 -2.54 3.53 7.78
C ILE A 19 -1.17 3.35 8.43
N GLN A 20 -0.11 3.95 7.85
CA GLN A 20 1.23 3.90 8.41
C GLN A 20 1.32 4.56 9.79
N LEU A 21 0.70 5.74 9.96
CA LEU A 21 0.67 6.44 11.25
C LEU A 21 -0.09 5.63 12.31
N MET A 22 -1.24 5.05 11.98
CA MET A 22 -1.98 4.20 12.92
C MET A 22 -1.18 2.97 13.32
N ARG A 23 -0.55 2.29 12.36
CA ARG A 23 0.29 1.11 12.66
C ARG A 23 1.42 1.47 13.62
N ASP A 24 2.10 2.58 13.37
CA ASP A 24 3.24 2.97 14.18
C ASP A 24 2.81 3.49 15.55
N TYR A 25 1.68 4.18 15.64
CA TYR A 25 1.07 4.55 16.93
C TYR A 25 0.75 3.30 17.78
N VAL A 26 0.13 2.27 17.18
CA VAL A 26 -0.11 0.98 17.86
C VAL A 26 1.20 0.36 18.33
N LYS A 27 2.25 0.41 17.51
CA LYS A 27 3.56 -0.15 17.86
C LYS A 27 4.21 0.58 19.05
N PHE A 28 4.24 1.91 19.03
CA PHE A 28 4.92 2.70 20.06
C PHE A 28 4.11 2.83 21.34
N GLU A 29 2.85 3.25 21.25
CA GLU A 29 2.07 3.63 22.43
C GLU A 29 1.31 2.47 23.05
N ILE A 30 0.85 1.50 22.25
CA ILE A 30 0.06 0.37 22.75
C ILE A 30 0.96 -0.81 23.08
N LEU A 31 1.88 -1.15 22.18
CA LEU A 31 2.76 -2.31 22.34
C LEU A 31 4.07 -1.97 23.07
N ASN A 32 4.38 -0.69 23.31
CA ASN A 32 5.64 -0.22 23.91
C ASN A 32 6.89 -0.78 23.21
N ASP A 33 6.81 -1.02 21.90
CA ASP A 33 7.91 -1.55 21.11
C ASP A 33 8.77 -0.42 20.51
N HIS A 34 9.84 -0.09 21.24
CA HIS A 34 10.82 0.93 20.88
C HIS A 34 12.01 0.39 20.06
N SER A 35 11.90 -0.82 19.50
CA SER A 35 13.00 -1.45 18.75
C SER A 35 13.47 -0.64 17.54
N SER A 36 12.60 0.18 16.95
CA SER A 36 12.91 1.04 15.80
C SER A 36 13.23 2.50 16.17
N PHE A 37 12.81 2.97 17.34
CA PHE A 37 13.00 4.35 17.78
C PHE A 37 12.81 4.45 19.30
N SER A 38 13.76 5.09 19.99
CA SER A 38 13.79 5.15 21.46
C SER A 38 13.15 6.41 22.07
N GLY A 39 12.73 7.37 21.24
CA GLY A 39 12.10 8.60 21.70
C GLY A 39 10.59 8.48 21.87
N SER A 40 9.94 9.60 22.20
CA SER A 40 8.49 9.69 22.31
C SER A 40 7.78 9.67 20.94
N TRP A 41 6.50 9.35 20.90
CA TRP A 41 5.69 9.39 19.67
C TRP A 41 5.75 10.75 18.95
N LEU A 42 5.78 11.86 19.71
CA LEU A 42 5.88 13.20 19.14
C LEU A 42 7.23 13.45 18.47
N GLU A 43 8.32 13.03 19.11
CA GLU A 43 9.68 13.11 18.53
C GLU A 43 9.80 12.25 17.28
N TYR A 44 9.18 11.07 17.29
CA TYR A 44 9.11 10.19 16.14
C TYR A 44 8.43 10.85 14.94
N ILE A 45 7.24 11.44 15.16
CA ILE A 45 6.51 12.14 14.09
C ILE A 45 7.39 13.25 13.52
N GLN A 46 7.99 14.10 14.38
CA GLN A 46 8.75 15.27 13.96
C GLN A 46 9.98 14.92 13.11
N LEU A 47 10.67 13.82 13.43
CA LEU A 47 11.86 13.40 12.71
C LEU A 47 11.54 12.73 11.36
N ASP A 48 10.41 12.03 11.26
CA ASP A 48 10.10 11.19 10.09
C ASP A 48 9.11 11.83 9.10
N VAL A 49 8.73 13.10 9.31
CA VAL A 49 7.74 13.83 8.51
C VAL A 49 8.05 13.76 7.00
N THR A 50 9.28 14.06 6.59
CA THR A 50 9.64 14.18 5.17
C THR A 50 9.58 12.85 4.44
N MET A 51 10.12 11.79 5.05
CA MET A 51 10.10 10.43 4.48
C MET A 51 8.67 9.90 4.38
N ARG A 52 7.85 10.13 5.41
CA ARG A 52 6.46 9.63 5.46
C ARG A 52 5.49 10.39 4.57
N ILE A 53 5.58 11.70 4.51
CA ILE A 53 4.56 12.52 3.84
C ILE A 53 4.83 12.64 2.34
N ILE A 54 6.10 12.56 1.94
CA ILE A 54 6.49 12.78 0.55
C ILE A 54 6.98 11.49 -0.08
N ILE A 55 8.01 10.87 0.49
CA ILE A 55 8.74 9.78 -0.17
C ILE A 55 7.89 8.50 -0.21
N ASN A 56 7.32 8.06 0.91
CA ASN A 56 6.50 6.83 0.97
C ASN A 56 5.28 6.87 0.03
N PRO A 57 4.45 7.92 0.02
CA PRO A 57 3.34 8.06 -0.93
C PRO A 57 3.77 8.05 -2.38
N LEU A 58 4.89 8.72 -2.72
CA LEU A 58 5.41 8.73 -4.09
C LEU A 58 5.84 7.33 -4.53
N ILE A 59 6.57 6.62 -3.67
CA ILE A 59 6.99 5.23 -3.93
C ILE A 59 5.76 4.35 -4.12
N PHE A 60 4.76 4.44 -3.23
CA PHE A 60 3.52 3.66 -3.33
C PHE A 60 2.75 3.97 -4.61
N LEU A 61 2.66 5.26 -4.98
CA LEU A 61 1.96 5.69 -6.18
C LEU A 61 2.64 5.16 -7.46
N ILE A 62 3.96 5.25 -7.55
CA ILE A 62 4.73 4.84 -8.73
C ILE A 62 4.84 3.32 -8.83
N LEU A 63 5.13 2.63 -7.73
CA LEU A 63 5.45 1.20 -7.73
C LEU A 63 4.23 0.30 -7.56
N ILE A 64 3.14 0.78 -6.96
CA ILE A 64 1.95 -0.03 -6.71
C ILE A 64 0.75 0.46 -7.51
N LEU A 65 0.32 1.71 -7.29
CA LEU A 65 -0.92 2.21 -7.91
C LEU A 65 -0.79 2.34 -9.43
N LEU A 66 0.34 2.84 -9.93
CA LEU A 66 0.56 3.03 -11.36
C LEU A 66 0.54 1.70 -12.14
N PRO A 67 1.36 0.68 -11.82
CA PRO A 67 1.32 -0.59 -12.55
C PRO A 67 -0.04 -1.28 -12.44
N TYR A 68 -0.68 -1.26 -11.27
CA TYR A 68 -2.05 -1.77 -11.11
C TYR A 68 -3.04 -1.09 -12.08
N ASN A 69 -3.02 0.24 -12.15
CA ASN A 69 -3.92 0.98 -13.04
C ASN A 69 -3.58 0.78 -14.52
N LEU A 70 -2.30 0.63 -14.88
CA LEU A 70 -1.90 0.32 -16.25
C LEU A 70 -2.46 -1.04 -16.71
N ILE A 71 -2.39 -2.07 -15.85
CA ILE A 71 -2.97 -3.39 -16.12
C ILE A 71 -4.48 -3.28 -16.34
N LEU A 72 -5.19 -2.56 -15.47
CA LEU A 72 -6.65 -2.38 -15.60
C LEU A 72 -7.04 -1.61 -16.86
N LEU A 73 -6.32 -0.55 -17.21
CA LEU A 73 -6.60 0.26 -18.38
C LEU A 73 -6.35 -0.50 -19.69
N LYS A 74 -5.31 -1.34 -19.74
CA LYS A 74 -4.98 -2.13 -20.94
C LYS A 74 -6.06 -3.14 -21.30
N ILE A 75 -6.68 -3.78 -20.31
CA ILE A 75 -7.67 -4.85 -20.55
C ILE A 75 -9.10 -4.29 -20.59
N GLY A 76 -9.35 -3.22 -19.82
CA GLY A 76 -10.65 -2.60 -19.63
C GLY A 76 -11.15 -2.82 -18.20
N PRO A 77 -11.31 -1.76 -17.38
CA PRO A 77 -11.63 -1.90 -15.96
C PRO A 77 -12.99 -2.56 -15.69
N GLN A 78 -13.94 -2.50 -16.64
CA GLN A 78 -15.26 -3.11 -16.50
C GLN A 78 -15.24 -4.64 -16.73
N LYS A 79 -14.21 -5.19 -17.37
CA LYS A 79 -14.10 -6.64 -17.63
C LYS A 79 -13.72 -7.46 -16.39
N PHE A 80 -13.33 -6.79 -15.31
CA PHE A 80 -12.89 -7.43 -14.08
C PHE A 80 -13.89 -7.24 -12.95
N ASN A 81 -14.30 -8.36 -12.36
CA ASN A 81 -15.01 -8.37 -11.08
C ASN A 81 -14.09 -7.85 -9.96
N TYR A 82 -14.68 -7.35 -8.89
CA TYR A 82 -13.97 -6.84 -7.72
C TYR A 82 -12.87 -7.79 -7.23
N LEU A 83 -13.18 -9.08 -7.04
CA LEU A 83 -12.19 -10.07 -6.59
C LEU A 83 -10.98 -10.16 -7.52
N ARG A 84 -11.18 -10.13 -8.84
CA ARG A 84 -10.05 -10.14 -9.79
C ARG A 84 -9.20 -8.88 -9.67
N LYS A 85 -9.81 -7.71 -9.43
CA LYS A 85 -9.09 -6.46 -9.20
C LYS A 85 -8.24 -6.54 -7.92
N THR A 86 -8.82 -7.07 -6.85
CA THR A 86 -8.09 -7.32 -5.60
C THR A 86 -6.93 -8.28 -5.81
N CYS A 87 -7.12 -9.37 -6.55
CA CYS A 87 -6.03 -10.30 -6.88
C CYS A 87 -4.92 -9.63 -7.70
N ILE A 88 -5.26 -8.81 -8.71
CA ILE A 88 -4.26 -8.08 -9.49
C ILE A 88 -3.48 -7.12 -8.58
N PHE A 89 -4.17 -6.38 -7.71
CA PHE A 89 -3.53 -5.46 -6.76
C PHE A 89 -2.57 -6.19 -5.83
N LEU A 90 -3.03 -7.30 -5.24
CA LEU A 90 -2.22 -8.16 -4.39
C LEU A 90 -1.00 -8.68 -5.14
N SER A 91 -1.18 -9.20 -6.36
CA SER A 91 -0.06 -9.68 -7.18
C SER A 91 0.97 -8.60 -7.46
N VAL A 92 0.56 -7.35 -7.73
CA VAL A 92 1.49 -6.23 -7.90
C VAL A 92 2.29 -6.00 -6.62
N MET A 93 1.65 -5.96 -5.44
CA MET A 93 2.36 -5.80 -4.17
C MET A 93 3.34 -6.95 -3.90
N VAL A 94 2.92 -8.20 -4.15
CA VAL A 94 3.75 -9.39 -3.96
C VAL A 94 4.95 -9.37 -4.90
N ILE A 95 4.76 -9.05 -6.18
CA ILE A 95 5.86 -8.93 -7.14
C ILE A 95 6.86 -7.86 -6.67
N MET A 96 6.37 -6.69 -6.25
CA MET A 96 7.25 -5.60 -5.81
C MET A 96 8.04 -5.97 -4.56
N ILE A 97 7.43 -6.59 -3.55
CA ILE A 97 8.19 -7.02 -2.36
C ILE A 97 9.19 -8.12 -2.72
N CYS A 98 8.83 -9.01 -3.66
CA CYS A 98 9.76 -10.05 -4.08
C CYS A 98 10.98 -9.44 -4.78
N MET A 99 10.78 -8.44 -5.64
CA MET A 99 11.86 -7.71 -6.29
C MET A 99 12.75 -7.01 -5.28
N VAL A 100 12.18 -6.27 -4.32
CA VAL A 100 12.97 -5.59 -3.27
C VAL A 100 13.69 -6.60 -2.38
N GLY A 101 13.01 -7.68 -2.00
CA GLY A 101 13.55 -8.73 -1.14
C GLY A 101 14.77 -9.45 -1.73
N CYS A 102 14.86 -9.55 -3.06
CA CYS A 102 16.04 -10.08 -3.76
C CYS A 102 17.30 -9.23 -3.51
N PHE A 103 17.17 -7.91 -3.32
CA PHE A 103 18.30 -7.03 -3.06
C PHE A 103 18.62 -6.88 -1.56
N VAL A 104 17.63 -7.08 -0.68
CA VAL A 104 17.75 -6.83 0.77
C VAL A 104 17.98 -8.13 1.58
N ASN A 105 18.22 -9.26 0.90
CA ASN A 105 18.46 -10.57 1.50
C ASN A 105 17.32 -11.05 2.43
N VAL A 106 16.09 -10.57 2.20
CA VAL A 106 14.88 -10.93 2.97
C VAL A 106 14.60 -12.43 2.88
N TRP A 107 15.08 -13.08 1.83
CA TRP A 107 14.95 -14.51 1.56
C TRP A 107 15.92 -15.41 2.32
N PHE A 108 16.91 -14.85 3.00
CA PHE A 108 17.86 -15.62 3.82
C PHE A 108 17.26 -16.02 5.16
N TYR A 109 16.29 -15.26 5.66
CA TYR A 109 15.48 -15.66 6.80
C TYR A 109 14.48 -16.76 6.41
N PRO A 110 14.14 -17.67 7.34
CA PRO A 110 13.25 -18.78 7.03
C PRO A 110 11.92 -18.31 6.42
N TYR A 111 11.59 -18.87 5.25
CA TYR A 111 10.46 -18.45 4.41
C TYR A 111 9.13 -18.34 5.15
N TRP A 112 8.90 -19.18 6.17
CA TRP A 112 7.67 -19.16 6.98
C TRP A 112 7.49 -17.88 7.80
N LYS A 113 8.59 -17.21 8.21
CA LYS A 113 8.49 -15.88 8.87
C LYS A 113 8.03 -14.80 7.88
N ASN A 114 8.32 -14.97 6.59
CA ASN A 114 7.95 -14.02 5.55
C ASN A 114 6.49 -14.16 5.08
N ILE A 115 5.89 -15.34 5.23
CA ILE A 115 4.48 -15.59 4.90
C ILE A 115 3.54 -14.68 5.70
N TYR A 116 3.89 -14.35 6.94
CA TYR A 116 3.12 -13.41 7.76
C TYR A 116 3.02 -12.01 7.12
N TYR A 117 4.10 -11.53 6.49
CA TYR A 117 4.09 -10.25 5.79
C TYR A 117 3.20 -10.28 4.53
N LEU A 118 3.12 -11.43 3.84
CA LEU A 118 2.22 -11.60 2.69
C LEU A 118 0.75 -11.59 3.13
N ALA A 119 0.44 -12.17 4.28
CA ALA A 119 -0.92 -12.15 4.83
C ALA A 119 -1.38 -10.72 5.15
N TYR A 120 -0.46 -9.84 5.59
CA TYR A 120 -0.77 -8.42 5.84
C TYR A 120 -1.22 -7.67 4.58
N PHE A 121 -0.74 -8.06 3.40
CA PHE A 121 -1.15 -7.43 2.14
C PHE A 121 -2.57 -7.77 1.70
N ILE A 122 -3.16 -8.84 2.23
CA ILE A 122 -4.52 -9.25 1.87
C ILE A 122 -5.54 -8.16 2.25
N PRO A 123 -5.73 -7.80 3.54
CA PRO A 123 -6.71 -6.77 3.92
C PRO A 123 -6.41 -5.41 3.27
N TYR A 124 -5.12 -5.08 3.14
CA TYR A 124 -4.67 -3.88 2.46
C TYR A 124 -5.10 -3.86 0.97
N SER A 125 -4.96 -4.98 0.27
CA SER A 125 -5.38 -5.10 -1.14
C SER A 125 -6.88 -4.99 -1.31
N PHE A 126 -7.68 -5.61 -0.41
CA PHE A 126 -9.13 -5.46 -0.42
C PHE A 126 -9.54 -3.99 -0.24
N LEU A 127 -8.93 -3.28 0.71
CA LEU A 127 -9.23 -1.87 0.96
C LEU A 127 -8.94 -0.99 -0.26
N PHE A 128 -7.71 -1.03 -0.79
CA PHE A 128 -7.31 -0.15 -1.90
C PHE A 128 -8.01 -0.51 -3.22
N ALA A 129 -8.05 -1.79 -3.58
CA ALA A 129 -8.76 -2.21 -4.79
C ALA A 129 -10.27 -1.92 -4.68
N GLY A 130 -10.85 -2.06 -3.48
CA GLY A 130 -12.25 -1.76 -3.20
C GLY A 130 -12.58 -0.29 -3.37
N LEU A 131 -11.77 0.60 -2.79
CA LEU A 131 -11.94 2.04 -2.96
C LEU A 131 -11.80 2.46 -4.41
N ILE A 132 -10.80 1.95 -5.14
CA ILE A 132 -10.65 2.26 -6.57
C ILE A 132 -11.85 1.73 -7.36
N HIS A 133 -12.29 0.51 -7.08
CA HIS A 133 -13.45 -0.09 -7.76
C HIS A 133 -14.72 0.74 -7.55
N CYS A 134 -15.04 1.09 -6.30
CA CYS A 134 -16.25 1.84 -5.96
C CYS A 134 -16.20 3.29 -6.44
N LEU A 135 -15.07 3.98 -6.22
CA LEU A 135 -14.96 5.41 -6.48
C LEU A 135 -14.69 5.71 -7.95
N VAL A 136 -13.95 4.86 -8.65
CA VAL A 136 -13.52 5.11 -10.04
C VAL A 136 -14.31 4.27 -11.04
N ASP A 137 -14.42 2.95 -10.82
CA ASP A 137 -14.87 2.02 -11.87
C ASP A 137 -16.39 1.82 -11.92
N LYS A 138 -17.08 1.87 -10.78
CA LYS A 138 -18.53 1.60 -10.71
C LYS A 138 -19.40 2.75 -11.27
N ARG A 139 -18.86 3.98 -11.32
CA ARG A 139 -19.57 5.18 -11.81
C ARG A 139 -19.39 5.47 -13.31
N THR A 140 -18.78 4.59 -14.10
CA THR A 140 -18.68 4.76 -15.57
C THR A 140 -19.74 3.96 -16.33
N VAL A 141 -20.83 3.62 -15.65
CA VAL A 141 -22.07 3.11 -16.25
C VAL A 141 -23.10 4.23 -16.10
N ASP A 142 -22.91 5.30 -16.86
CA ASP A 142 -23.91 6.33 -17.18
C ASP A 142 -23.54 6.87 -18.57
#